data_AF-A0A7S2XIF0-F1
#
_entry.id   AF-A0A7S2XIF0-F1
#
_cell.length_a   1.000
_cell.length_b   1.000
_cell.length_c   1.000
_cell.angle_alpha   90.00
_cell.angle_beta   90.00
_cell.angle_gamma   90.00
#
_symmetry.space_group_name_H-M   'P 1'
#
loop_
_entity.id
_entity.type
_entity.pdbx_description
1 polymer ?
#
loop_
_entity_poly.entity_id
_entity_poly.type
_entity_poly.pdbx_seq_one_letter_code
_entity_poly.pdbx_strand_id
1 'polypeptide(L)'
;MGDLLTTTSTSSLAVDSSASVASTKSGGARLNQRLGHLPQTPEHNARAARRLCLSIRAVVRTGIIVSISGGDGIASALSGSSKSSHHLRRNYEKMLNHASNPFELSASNTLLAATVMCAERRCDAVVHALHHETEAESSTLGTSVGRLARTRSLPDWMRLSVECGTVSVAAQIISHGEEANDVTNEEPVVILFRLACDSRTGRFVPVFPRTTGLLRKLACNSSAASDVQALRQAAAASVSSNKRRTTNASSNNAFKDLTGRIVRDSFDGLSRSMDILARRAGIGGGWQDNDKDASKLRERAIGSACTDVRTSLMTCCGIAAVYGVGAIALGVASGVDASADIAGGIMDHKSTGSYDHALLSIPPVGILLNQSLAEKKVGDTITQDDLLDERRKVTIVEREVLALTGSVNDSALTLHCFDVTAQLDSPSSGT
;
A
#
# COMPACT_ATOMS: atom_id res chain seq x y z
N MET A 1 61.67 10.96 -25.14
CA MET A 1 61.59 12.42 -25.27
C MET A 1 60.45 12.73 -26.22
N GLY A 2 59.51 13.60 -25.82
CA GLY A 2 58.45 14.10 -26.71
C GLY A 2 57.04 14.01 -26.14
N ASP A 3 56.82 14.73 -25.05
CA ASP A 3 55.63 15.47 -24.61
C ASP A 3 54.23 14.82 -24.53
N LEU A 4 53.84 14.67 -23.26
CA LEU A 4 52.49 14.58 -22.70
C LEU A 4 51.76 15.92 -22.90
N LEU A 5 50.60 15.93 -23.56
CA LEU A 5 49.65 17.04 -23.49
C LEU A 5 48.39 16.60 -22.74
N THR A 6 48.33 17.02 -21.47
CA THR A 6 47.13 17.05 -20.65
C THR A 6 46.17 18.13 -21.14
N THR A 7 44.96 17.77 -21.55
CA THR A 7 43.84 18.71 -21.67
C THR A 7 42.78 18.37 -20.63
N THR A 8 42.75 19.19 -19.59
CA THR A 8 41.66 19.34 -18.62
C THR A 8 40.37 19.75 -19.32
N SER A 9 39.33 18.92 -19.25
CA SER A 9 37.97 19.30 -19.63
C SER A 9 37.22 19.77 -18.38
N THR A 10 37.13 21.09 -18.22
CA THR A 10 36.21 21.76 -17.30
C THR A 10 34.78 21.58 -17.81
N SER A 11 33.95 20.83 -17.08
CA SER A 11 32.51 20.81 -17.32
C SER A 11 31.85 22.03 -16.67
N SER A 12 31.62 23.08 -17.46
CA SER A 12 30.86 24.25 -17.03
C SER A 12 29.36 23.94 -17.04
N LEU A 13 28.72 24.05 -15.87
CA LEU A 13 27.27 24.15 -15.71
C LEU A 13 26.79 25.47 -16.31
N ALA A 14 25.98 25.42 -17.37
CA ALA A 14 25.18 26.54 -17.83
C ALA A 14 23.70 26.20 -17.60
N VAL A 15 23.11 26.85 -16.59
CA VAL A 15 21.67 26.90 -16.35
C VAL A 15 21.20 28.24 -16.94
N ASP A 16 20.74 28.23 -18.19
CA ASP A 16 20.13 29.42 -18.77
C ASP A 16 18.63 29.44 -18.43
N SER A 17 18.30 30.33 -17.49
CA SER A 17 16.94 30.74 -17.15
C SER A 17 16.74 32.15 -17.67
N SER A 18 16.04 32.32 -18.80
CA SER A 18 15.15 33.46 -19.12
C SER A 18 14.93 33.61 -20.63
N ALA A 19 13.67 33.77 -21.04
CA ALA A 19 13.22 34.99 -21.74
C ALA A 19 11.74 34.85 -22.15
N SER A 20 11.02 35.94 -21.88
CA SER A 20 9.65 36.26 -22.22
C SER A 20 9.55 36.92 -23.61
N VAL A 21 8.30 37.12 -24.04
CA VAL A 21 7.77 38.13 -25.00
C VAL A 21 7.35 37.65 -26.39
N ALA A 22 6.06 37.93 -26.64
CA ALA A 22 5.25 38.08 -27.85
C ALA A 22 5.93 38.11 -29.24
N SER A 23 5.27 37.58 -30.29
CA SER A 23 4.26 38.35 -31.06
C SER A 23 3.78 37.63 -32.35
N THR A 24 2.59 38.07 -32.80
CA THR A 24 2.10 38.33 -34.17
C THR A 24 2.07 37.27 -35.30
N LYS A 25 0.92 37.30 -35.99
CA LYS A 25 0.65 36.77 -37.34
C LYS A 25 1.49 37.51 -38.40
N SER A 26 2.08 36.78 -39.35
CA SER A 26 1.98 37.11 -40.79
C SER A 26 2.47 35.93 -41.64
N GLY A 27 1.81 35.70 -42.78
CA GLY A 27 2.23 34.73 -43.79
C GLY A 27 3.21 35.33 -44.80
N GLY A 28 3.92 34.48 -45.52
CA GLY A 28 4.72 34.88 -46.68
C GLY A 28 5.84 33.90 -46.99
N ALA A 29 5.63 33.07 -48.01
CA ALA A 29 6.66 32.18 -48.56
C ALA A 29 7.82 32.97 -49.18
N ARG A 30 9.06 32.47 -49.02
CA ARG A 30 10.12 32.54 -50.05
C ARG A 30 11.29 31.59 -49.76
N LEU A 31 11.72 30.94 -50.84
CA LEU A 31 12.87 30.05 -50.98
C LEU A 31 14.22 30.80 -50.82
N ASN A 32 15.21 30.00 -50.43
CA ASN A 32 16.68 30.17 -50.52
C ASN A 32 17.39 30.97 -49.41
N GLN A 33 18.09 30.23 -48.54
CA GLN A 33 19.53 30.45 -48.33
C GLN A 33 20.22 29.25 -47.64
N ARG A 34 21.44 28.98 -48.12
CA ARG A 34 22.38 27.93 -47.73
C ARG A 34 23.11 28.28 -46.42
N LEU A 35 23.59 27.22 -45.76
CA LEU A 35 24.67 27.15 -44.77
C LEU A 35 24.42 27.80 -43.40
N GLY A 36 24.43 26.95 -42.36
CA GLY A 36 24.59 27.38 -40.97
C GLY A 36 23.39 27.17 -40.05
N HIS A 37 22.73 26.00 -40.10
CA HIS A 37 21.79 25.62 -39.05
C HIS A 37 22.33 24.39 -38.32
N LEU A 38 22.86 24.60 -37.11
CA LEU A 38 22.88 23.58 -36.06
C LEU A 38 21.50 22.92 -36.04
N PRO A 39 21.40 21.59 -35.85
CA PRO A 39 20.11 20.93 -35.76
C PRO A 39 19.35 21.56 -34.60
N GLN A 40 18.35 22.38 -34.93
CA GLN A 40 17.37 22.86 -33.97
C GLN A 40 16.87 21.64 -33.20
N THR A 41 16.93 21.73 -31.87
CA THR A 41 16.24 20.79 -31.00
C THR A 41 14.82 20.62 -31.56
N PRO A 42 14.37 19.41 -31.94
CA PRO A 42 13.02 19.22 -32.43
C PRO A 42 12.08 19.78 -31.38
N GLU A 43 11.15 20.60 -31.86
CA GLU A 43 10.13 21.27 -31.08
C GLU A 43 9.67 20.34 -29.96
N HIS A 44 10.00 20.76 -28.74
CA HIS A 44 9.61 20.08 -27.52
C HIS A 44 8.10 19.91 -27.61
N ASN A 45 7.64 18.69 -27.90
CA ASN A 45 6.24 18.39 -28.12
C ASN A 45 5.48 19.06 -26.96
N ALA A 46 4.69 20.10 -27.22
CA ALA A 46 4.21 20.96 -26.14
C ALA A 46 3.46 20.12 -25.11
N ARG A 47 2.76 19.06 -25.56
CA ARG A 47 2.11 18.00 -24.77
C ARG A 47 3.01 17.18 -23.83
N ALA A 48 4.31 17.11 -24.12
CA ALA A 48 5.30 16.33 -23.38
C ALA A 48 6.17 17.16 -22.43
N ALA A 49 6.08 18.51 -22.46
CA ALA A 49 6.94 19.39 -21.66
C ALA A 49 6.82 19.17 -20.14
N ARG A 50 5.75 18.53 -19.65
CA ARG A 50 5.54 18.20 -18.22
C ARG A 50 5.46 16.70 -17.91
N ARG A 51 5.77 15.82 -18.87
CA ARG A 51 5.92 14.39 -18.64
C ARG A 51 7.39 14.07 -18.49
N LEU A 52 7.77 13.29 -17.49
CA LEU A 52 9.14 12.82 -17.36
C LEU A 52 9.50 12.04 -18.63
N CYS A 53 10.39 12.61 -19.44
CA CYS A 53 10.78 12.08 -20.72
C CYS A 53 12.31 11.96 -20.73
N LEU A 54 12.78 10.73 -20.90
CA LEU A 54 14.17 10.44 -21.20
C LEU A 54 14.32 10.38 -22.72
N SER A 55 15.18 11.22 -23.27
CA SER A 55 15.50 11.24 -24.70
C SER A 55 16.97 10.85 -24.87
N ILE A 56 17.22 9.74 -25.56
CA ILE A 56 18.56 9.29 -25.93
C ILE A 56 18.70 9.49 -27.44
N ARG A 57 19.68 10.28 -27.89
CA ARG A 57 19.87 10.59 -29.30
C ARG A 57 21.34 10.48 -29.67
N ALA A 58 21.64 9.82 -30.78
CA ALA A 58 22.95 9.90 -31.39
C ALA A 58 23.01 11.15 -32.28
N VAL A 59 23.93 12.06 -31.98
CA VAL A 59 24.18 13.28 -32.74
C VAL A 59 25.54 13.18 -33.41
N VAL A 60 25.54 13.33 -34.74
CA VAL A 60 26.75 13.26 -35.57
C VAL A 60 27.77 14.29 -35.07
N ARG A 61 29.03 13.85 -34.84
CA ARG A 61 30.16 14.63 -34.29
C ARG A 61 30.07 15.03 -32.81
N THR A 62 28.92 14.90 -32.16
CA THR A 62 28.76 15.18 -30.72
C THR A 62 28.76 13.90 -29.89
N GLY A 63 28.33 12.78 -30.45
CA GLY A 63 28.15 11.51 -29.73
C GLY A 63 26.71 11.30 -29.27
N ILE A 64 26.52 10.55 -28.19
CA ILE A 64 25.19 10.28 -27.63
C ILE A 64 24.82 11.39 -26.65
N ILE A 65 23.70 12.04 -26.91
CA ILE A 65 23.10 13.05 -26.05
C ILE A 65 21.93 12.41 -25.32
N VAL A 66 21.94 12.52 -24.00
CA VAL A 66 20.82 12.11 -23.16
C VAL A 66 20.23 13.33 -22.48
N SER A 67 18.95 13.58 -22.69
CA SER A 67 18.22 14.66 -22.05
C SER A 67 17.06 14.12 -21.25
N ILE A 68 16.86 14.64 -20.04
CA ILE A 68 15.62 14.47 -19.29
C ILE A 68 14.84 15.77 -19.35
N SER A 69 13.55 15.67 -19.67
CA SER A 69 12.61 16.79 -19.61
C SER A 69 11.37 16.42 -18.79
N GLY A 70 10.60 17.42 -18.34
CA GLY A 70 9.31 17.21 -17.70
C GLY A 70 9.38 16.70 -16.26
N GLY A 71 10.28 17.28 -15.47
CA GLY A 71 10.47 16.96 -14.07
C GLY A 71 11.02 18.16 -13.29
N ASP A 72 10.35 19.31 -13.34
CA ASP A 72 10.79 20.53 -12.62
C ASP A 72 11.01 20.25 -11.11
N GLY A 73 10.26 19.29 -10.56
CA GLY A 73 10.45 18.79 -9.20
C GLY A 73 11.67 17.89 -8.98
N ILE A 74 12.27 17.30 -10.02
CA ILE A 74 13.50 16.50 -9.93
C ILE A 74 14.70 17.42 -9.76
N ALA A 75 14.81 18.51 -10.54
CA ALA A 75 15.88 19.48 -10.35
C ALA A 75 15.86 20.14 -8.95
N SER A 76 14.65 20.45 -8.46
CA SER A 76 14.43 20.92 -7.09
C SER A 76 14.77 19.84 -6.04
N ALA A 77 14.33 18.59 -6.26
CA ALA A 77 14.65 17.47 -5.37
C ALA A 77 16.16 17.16 -5.34
N LEU A 78 16.87 17.24 -6.46
CA LEU A 78 18.33 17.05 -6.56
C LEU A 78 19.12 18.09 -5.75
N SER A 79 18.51 19.26 -5.52
CA SER A 79 19.08 20.38 -4.75
C SER A 79 18.72 20.34 -3.25
N GLY A 80 17.72 19.53 -2.87
CA GLY A 80 17.25 19.38 -1.49
C GLY A 80 18.07 18.39 -0.66
N SER A 81 18.18 18.60 0.65
CA SER A 81 18.96 17.78 1.60
C SER A 81 18.16 16.62 2.25
N SER A 82 16.96 16.28 1.78
CA SER A 82 16.13 15.24 2.42
C SER A 82 16.68 13.83 2.15
N LYS A 83 16.42 12.85 3.04
CA LYS A 83 16.81 11.46 2.77
C LYS A 83 16.18 10.89 1.49
N SER A 84 14.97 11.36 1.13
CA SER A 84 14.31 11.01 -0.14
C SER A 84 15.04 11.57 -1.37
N SER A 85 15.71 12.72 -1.28
CA SER A 85 16.45 13.28 -2.40
C SER A 85 17.74 12.52 -2.71
N HIS A 86 18.35 11.86 -1.73
CA HIS A 86 19.61 11.14 -1.92
C HIS A 86 19.47 9.93 -2.85
N HIS A 87 18.37 9.18 -2.74
CA HIS A 87 18.12 8.01 -3.59
C HIS A 87 17.79 8.41 -5.02
N LEU A 88 16.91 9.40 -5.20
CA LEU A 88 16.61 9.98 -6.50
C LEU A 88 17.88 10.54 -7.17
N ARG A 89 18.71 11.24 -6.41
CA ARG A 89 20.01 11.76 -6.87
C ARG A 89 20.96 10.66 -7.31
N ARG A 90 21.13 9.62 -6.50
CA ARG A 90 21.97 8.47 -6.87
C ARG A 90 21.48 7.78 -8.15
N ASN A 91 20.16 7.63 -8.31
CA ASN A 91 19.60 7.01 -9.51
C ASN A 91 19.76 7.91 -10.74
N TYR A 92 19.63 9.22 -10.58
CA TYR A 92 19.90 10.20 -11.62
C TYR A 92 21.37 10.19 -12.06
N GLU A 93 22.31 10.19 -11.11
CA GLU A 93 23.76 10.10 -11.38
C GLU A 93 24.12 8.79 -12.10
N LYS A 94 23.58 7.64 -11.64
CA LYS A 94 23.76 6.36 -12.33
C LYS A 94 23.24 6.41 -13.76
N MET A 95 22.05 6.96 -13.95
CA MET A 95 21.45 7.07 -15.26
C MET A 95 22.31 7.94 -16.19
N LEU A 96 22.81 9.08 -15.70
CA LEU A 96 23.73 9.95 -16.44
C LEU A 96 25.04 9.23 -16.79
N ASN A 97 25.62 8.48 -15.85
CA ASN A 97 26.83 7.70 -16.10
C ASN A 97 26.59 6.65 -17.21
N HIS A 98 25.54 5.84 -17.11
CA HIS A 98 25.19 4.84 -18.15
C HIS A 98 24.80 5.44 -19.51
N ALA A 99 24.39 6.71 -19.51
CA ALA A 99 23.98 7.45 -20.69
C ALA A 99 25.14 8.15 -21.41
N SER A 100 26.16 8.59 -20.67
CA SER A 100 27.20 9.49 -21.16
C SER A 100 28.59 8.86 -21.20
N ASN A 101 28.85 7.83 -20.38
CA ASN A 101 30.14 7.17 -20.35
C ASN A 101 30.24 6.18 -21.52
N PRO A 102 31.16 6.39 -22.49
CA PRO A 102 31.29 5.52 -23.66
C PRO A 102 31.67 4.07 -23.30
N PHE A 103 32.26 3.84 -22.12
CA PHE A 103 32.65 2.50 -21.65
C PHE A 103 31.54 1.79 -20.86
N GLU A 104 30.55 2.53 -20.36
CA GLU A 104 29.41 1.99 -19.59
C GLU A 104 28.08 2.23 -20.31
N LEU A 105 28.14 2.62 -21.58
CA LEU A 105 26.99 3.00 -22.39
C LEU A 105 26.03 1.82 -22.50
N SER A 106 24.92 1.91 -21.77
CA SER A 106 23.95 0.83 -21.69
C SER A 106 22.56 1.44 -21.66
N ALA A 107 21.90 1.42 -22.81
CA ALA A 107 20.50 1.84 -22.92
C ALA A 107 19.62 1.08 -21.90
N SER A 108 19.91 -0.20 -21.67
CA SER A 108 19.19 -1.02 -20.68
C SER A 108 19.37 -0.52 -19.25
N ASN A 109 20.60 -0.17 -18.84
CA ASN A 109 20.85 0.35 -17.48
C ASN A 109 20.32 1.77 -17.30
N THR A 110 20.44 2.61 -18.33
CA THR A 110 19.83 3.96 -18.34
C THR A 110 18.31 3.87 -18.22
N LEU A 111 17.66 2.98 -18.98
CA LEU A 111 16.21 2.77 -18.91
C LEU A 111 15.80 2.21 -17.55
N LEU A 112 16.56 1.27 -16.98
CA LEU A 112 16.28 0.74 -15.65
C LEU A 112 16.38 1.81 -14.55
N ALA A 113 17.40 2.66 -14.59
CA ALA A 113 17.54 3.76 -13.65
C ALA A 113 16.38 4.76 -13.79
N ALA A 114 15.96 5.06 -15.03
CA ALA A 114 14.81 5.92 -15.30
C ALA A 114 13.48 5.31 -14.80
N THR A 115 13.25 4.02 -14.98
CA THR A 115 12.01 3.37 -14.49
C THR A 115 11.96 3.33 -12.96
N VAL A 116 13.11 3.16 -12.29
CA VAL A 116 13.20 3.26 -10.82
C VAL A 116 12.88 4.68 -10.35
N MET A 117 13.41 5.71 -11.02
CA MET A 117 13.06 7.10 -10.70
C MET A 117 11.56 7.38 -10.91
N CYS A 118 10.96 6.86 -11.98
CA CYS A 118 9.52 6.95 -12.22
C CYS A 118 8.70 6.32 -11.10
N ALA A 119 9.11 5.15 -10.61
CA ALA A 119 8.44 4.45 -9.51
C ALA A 119 8.52 5.26 -8.21
N GLU A 120 9.70 5.81 -7.89
CA GLU A 120 9.91 6.69 -6.73
C GLU A 120 9.04 7.94 -6.78
N ARG A 121 9.04 8.65 -7.92
CA ARG A 121 8.19 9.83 -8.13
C ARG A 121 6.70 9.52 -8.09
N ARG A 122 6.31 8.33 -8.54
CA ARG A 122 4.93 7.86 -8.44
C ARG A 122 4.52 7.63 -6.98
N CYS A 123 5.41 7.05 -6.16
CA CYS A 123 5.18 6.94 -4.71
C CYS A 123 5.04 8.32 -4.06
N ASP A 124 5.95 9.26 -4.36
CA ASP A 124 5.88 10.64 -3.86
C ASP A 124 4.56 11.31 -4.23
N ALA A 125 4.13 11.19 -5.49
CA ALA A 125 2.91 11.80 -5.98
C ALA A 125 1.66 11.27 -5.27
N VAL A 126 1.63 9.97 -4.98
CA VAL A 126 0.54 9.34 -4.24
C VAL A 126 0.51 9.81 -2.79
N VAL A 127 1.66 9.79 -2.11
CA VAL A 127 1.75 10.24 -0.71
C VAL A 127 1.42 11.71 -0.60
N HIS A 128 1.91 12.54 -1.52
CA HIS A 128 1.55 13.95 -1.59
C HIS A 128 0.04 14.15 -1.84
N ALA A 129 -0.58 13.39 -2.75
CA ALA A 129 -2.02 13.48 -2.98
C ALA A 129 -2.86 13.13 -1.74
N LEU A 130 -2.39 12.17 -0.94
CA LEU A 130 -3.03 11.82 0.33
C LEU A 130 -2.80 12.89 1.41
N HIS A 131 -1.68 13.61 1.41
CA HIS A 131 -1.47 14.71 2.35
C HIS A 131 -2.13 16.04 1.93
N HIS A 132 -2.23 16.33 0.63
CA HIS A 132 -2.60 17.65 0.10
C HIS A 132 -4.07 18.05 0.31
N GLU A 133 -4.98 17.13 0.65
CA GLU A 133 -6.32 17.53 1.13
C GLU A 133 -6.27 18.30 2.47
N THR A 134 -5.11 18.35 3.13
CA THR A 134 -4.93 18.98 4.45
C THR A 134 -4.61 20.48 4.38
N GLU A 135 -4.07 21.01 3.26
CA GLU A 135 -3.46 22.37 3.23
C GLU A 135 -4.30 23.46 2.56
N ALA A 136 -5.36 23.11 1.82
CA ALA A 136 -6.12 24.07 1.02
C ALA A 136 -7.00 25.07 1.80
N GLU A 137 -7.04 25.01 3.15
CA GLU A 137 -7.88 25.91 3.96
C GLU A 137 -7.09 26.87 4.88
N SER A 138 -5.75 26.79 4.96
CA SER A 138 -5.01 27.72 5.82
C SER A 138 -4.77 29.11 5.22
N SER A 139 -5.23 29.38 3.99
CA SER A 139 -4.90 30.62 3.27
C SER A 139 -6.10 31.50 2.87
N THR A 140 -7.35 31.19 3.27
CA THR A 140 -8.49 32.09 2.98
C THR A 140 -9.33 32.36 4.23
N LEU A 141 -9.00 33.50 4.85
CA LEU A 141 -9.78 34.15 5.90
C LEU A 141 -11.15 34.57 5.34
N GLY A 142 -12.23 34.01 5.90
CA GLY A 142 -13.55 34.65 5.94
C GLY A 142 -14.46 34.51 4.73
N THR A 143 -15.24 33.43 4.65
CA THR A 143 -16.71 33.54 4.41
C THR A 143 -17.41 32.26 4.86
N SER A 144 -18.26 32.39 5.87
CA SER A 144 -18.95 31.31 6.56
C SER A 144 -20.32 31.01 5.93
N VAL A 145 -20.40 30.11 4.95
CA VAL A 145 -21.65 29.40 4.61
C VAL A 145 -21.32 28.02 4.01
N GLY A 146 -21.72 26.94 4.69
CA GLY A 146 -21.77 25.58 4.11
C GLY A 146 -20.53 24.70 4.27
N ARG A 147 -20.00 24.58 5.50
CA ARG A 147 -18.83 23.76 5.85
C ARG A 147 -19.20 22.27 5.94
N LEU A 148 -19.30 21.57 4.81
CA LEU A 148 -19.14 20.11 4.80
C LEU A 148 -17.67 19.86 5.16
N ALA A 149 -17.41 19.45 6.40
CA ALA A 149 -16.08 19.19 6.92
C ALA A 149 -15.30 18.27 5.97
N ARG A 150 -14.34 18.84 5.23
CA ARG A 150 -13.37 18.05 4.48
C ARG A 150 -12.44 17.43 5.50
N THR A 151 -12.72 16.17 5.83
CA THR A 151 -11.90 15.37 6.72
C THR A 151 -10.49 15.26 6.12
N ARG A 152 -9.46 15.42 6.96
CA ARG A 152 -8.07 15.09 6.57
C ARG A 152 -8.09 13.75 5.85
N SER A 153 -7.42 13.57 4.71
CA SER A 153 -7.56 12.32 3.94
C SER A 153 -6.93 11.12 4.64
N LEU A 154 -6.03 11.33 5.61
CA LEU A 154 -5.46 10.30 6.48
C LEU A 154 -5.68 10.62 7.96
N PRO A 155 -5.90 9.62 8.82
CA PRO A 155 -5.90 9.77 10.27
C PRO A 155 -4.53 10.17 10.83
N ASP A 156 -4.51 10.93 11.93
CA ASP A 156 -3.28 11.45 12.54
C ASP A 156 -2.37 10.35 13.09
N TRP A 157 -2.95 9.22 13.49
CA TRP A 157 -2.21 8.05 13.97
C TRP A 157 -1.49 7.31 12.83
N MET A 158 -1.79 7.60 11.56
CA MET A 158 -1.19 6.95 10.40
C MET A 158 -0.16 7.88 9.73
N ARG A 159 1.06 7.36 9.52
CA ARG A 159 2.13 8.09 8.81
C ARG A 159 2.56 7.34 7.57
N LEU A 160 2.64 8.06 6.46
CA LEU A 160 3.18 7.56 5.21
C LEU A 160 4.54 8.20 4.94
N SER A 161 5.50 7.39 4.50
CA SER A 161 6.80 7.89 4.06
C SER A 161 7.26 7.13 2.81
N VAL A 162 7.98 7.82 1.92
CA VAL A 162 8.49 7.22 0.69
C VAL A 162 9.98 6.94 0.84
N GLU A 163 10.38 5.72 0.47
CA GLU A 163 11.77 5.30 0.44
C GLU A 163 12.00 4.39 -0.76
N CYS A 164 12.87 4.78 -1.69
CA CYS A 164 13.32 3.94 -2.82
C CYS A 164 12.20 3.31 -3.66
N GLY A 165 11.14 4.04 -4.00
CA GLY A 165 10.00 3.47 -4.74
C GLY A 165 9.12 2.55 -3.90
N THR A 166 9.19 2.67 -2.57
CA THR A 166 8.28 2.02 -1.62
C THR A 166 7.59 3.06 -0.77
N VAL A 167 6.30 2.85 -0.49
CA VAL A 167 5.54 3.63 0.50
C VAL A 167 5.51 2.82 1.79
N SER A 168 6.17 3.32 2.84
CA SER A 168 6.09 2.74 4.17
C SER A 168 4.83 3.24 4.86
N VAL A 169 4.00 2.30 5.32
CA VAL A 169 2.79 2.56 6.09
C VAL A 169 3.09 2.28 7.54
N ALA A 170 3.08 3.32 8.35
CA ALA A 170 3.37 3.23 9.77
C ALA A 170 2.21 3.76 10.60
N ALA A 171 2.06 3.21 11.80
CA ALA A 171 1.08 3.65 12.77
C ALA A 171 1.77 4.00 14.10
N GLN A 172 1.22 5.01 14.75
CA GLN A 172 1.54 5.36 16.13
C GLN A 172 0.78 4.41 17.04
N ILE A 173 1.49 3.64 17.87
CA ILE A 173 0.88 2.67 18.77
C ILE A 173 0.77 3.30 20.15
N ILE A 174 -0.47 3.48 20.60
CA ILE A 174 -0.78 3.95 21.96
C ILE A 174 -1.13 2.71 22.80
N SER A 175 -0.38 2.52 23.90
CA SER A 175 -0.67 1.47 24.89
C SER A 175 -1.45 2.09 26.05
N HIS A 176 -2.64 1.60 26.34
CA HIS A 176 -3.42 2.02 27.51
C HIS A 176 -3.18 1.03 28.66
N GLY A 177 -1.99 1.09 29.26
CA GLY A 177 -1.60 0.22 30.36
C GLY A 177 -0.42 0.82 31.10
N GLU A 178 -0.65 1.15 32.37
CA GLU A 178 0.23 1.83 33.33
C GLU A 178 0.28 3.36 33.26
N GLU A 179 0.12 3.98 34.43
CA GLU A 179 0.19 5.43 34.66
C GLU A 179 1.46 5.99 34.00
N ALA A 180 1.27 6.71 32.90
CA ALA A 180 2.35 7.33 32.15
C ALA A 180 2.99 8.42 33.03
N ASN A 181 3.99 8.01 33.81
CA ASN A 181 4.95 8.94 34.37
C ASN A 181 5.59 9.69 33.19
N ASP A 182 5.36 10.99 33.23
CA ASP A 182 5.92 12.08 32.43
C ASP A 182 7.28 11.74 31.82
N VAL A 183 7.28 11.20 30.61
CA VAL A 183 8.45 11.22 29.73
C VAL A 183 7.99 11.72 28.37
N THR A 184 8.55 12.86 27.99
CA THR A 184 8.47 13.54 26.69
C THR A 184 9.09 12.71 25.56
N ASN A 185 8.72 11.43 25.45
CA ASN A 185 9.22 10.52 24.44
C ASN A 185 8.33 10.59 23.21
N GLU A 186 8.93 10.94 22.07
CA GLU A 186 8.32 10.75 20.76
C GLU A 186 7.71 9.35 20.69
N GLU A 187 6.38 9.27 20.59
CA GLU A 187 5.68 7.98 20.59
C GLU A 187 6.19 7.09 19.46
N PRO A 188 6.45 5.80 19.73
CA PRO A 188 7.09 4.91 18.77
C PRO A 188 6.19 4.70 17.54
N VAL A 189 6.70 5.09 16.37
CA VAL A 189 6.07 4.85 15.09
C VAL A 189 6.49 3.48 14.58
N VAL A 190 5.52 2.56 14.44
CA VAL A 190 5.77 1.19 14.00
C VAL A 190 5.38 1.03 12.54
N ILE A 191 6.32 0.53 11.72
CA ILE A 191 6.05 0.19 10.32
C ILE A 191 5.24 -1.10 10.27
N LEU A 192 3.98 -1.00 9.83
CA LEU A 192 3.08 -2.13 9.73
C LEU A 192 3.36 -2.96 8.46
N PHE A 193 3.47 -2.28 7.33
CA PHE A 193 3.79 -2.87 6.03
C PHE A 193 4.33 -1.81 5.07
N ARG A 194 4.84 -2.24 3.91
CA ARG A 194 5.27 -1.38 2.82
C ARG A 194 4.48 -1.69 1.56
N LEU A 195 4.33 -0.72 0.67
CA LEU A 195 3.81 -0.89 -0.68
C LEU A 195 4.93 -0.56 -1.66
N ALA A 196 5.49 -1.58 -2.30
CA ALA A 196 6.51 -1.39 -3.32
C ALA A 196 5.86 -1.07 -4.67
N CYS A 197 6.28 0.01 -5.32
CA CYS A 197 5.93 0.26 -6.71
C CYS A 197 6.89 -0.54 -7.60
N ASP A 198 6.37 -1.58 -8.25
CA ASP A 198 7.15 -2.36 -9.21
C ASP A 198 7.55 -1.45 -10.38
N SER A 199 8.83 -1.14 -10.49
CA SER A 199 9.37 -0.26 -11.55
C SER A 199 9.09 -0.77 -12.96
N ARG A 200 8.82 -2.06 -13.16
CA ARG A 200 8.51 -2.64 -14.48
C ARG A 200 7.07 -2.43 -14.87
N THR A 201 6.14 -2.66 -13.95
CA THR A 201 4.69 -2.63 -14.23
C THR A 201 4.02 -1.34 -13.76
N GLY A 202 4.70 -0.58 -12.90
CA GLY A 202 4.16 0.55 -12.16
C GLY A 202 3.09 0.18 -11.13
N ARG A 203 2.89 -1.12 -10.83
CA ARG A 203 1.86 -1.56 -9.88
C ARG A 203 2.36 -1.52 -8.44
N PHE A 204 1.47 -1.21 -7.51
CA PHE A 204 1.78 -1.35 -6.08
C PHE A 204 1.60 -2.80 -5.62
N VAL A 205 2.58 -3.29 -4.86
CA VAL A 205 2.58 -4.64 -4.29
C VAL A 205 2.88 -4.53 -2.78
N PRO A 206 2.06 -5.13 -1.91
CA PRO A 206 2.29 -5.13 -0.48
C PRO A 206 3.51 -6.00 -0.15
N VAL A 207 4.36 -5.48 0.72
CA VAL A 207 5.56 -6.13 1.24
C VAL A 207 5.50 -6.05 2.75
N PHE A 208 5.62 -7.21 3.39
CA PHE A 208 5.52 -7.33 4.84
C PHE A 208 6.90 -7.54 5.47
N PRO A 209 7.15 -6.99 6.67
CA PRO A 209 8.35 -7.29 7.44
C PRO A 209 8.58 -8.80 7.61
N ARG A 210 9.84 -9.22 7.74
CA ARG A 210 10.14 -10.65 7.94
C ARG A 210 9.61 -11.19 9.26
N THR A 211 9.49 -10.33 10.26
CA THR A 211 8.98 -10.62 11.60
C THR A 211 7.49 -10.93 11.60
N THR A 212 6.71 -10.38 10.68
CA THR A 212 5.26 -10.61 10.58
C THR A 212 4.95 -11.91 9.81
N GLY A 213 5.45 -13.03 10.36
CA GLY A 213 5.37 -14.36 9.74
C GLY A 213 3.94 -14.81 9.42
N LEU A 214 3.02 -14.64 10.38
CA LEU A 214 1.62 -15.02 10.22
C LEU A 214 0.92 -14.20 9.12
N LEU A 215 1.02 -12.87 9.17
CA LEU A 215 0.48 -11.97 8.15
C LEU A 215 0.94 -12.33 6.73
N ARG A 216 2.24 -12.65 6.55
CA ARG A 216 2.76 -13.08 5.23
C ARG A 216 2.11 -14.36 4.76
N LYS A 217 1.99 -15.37 5.63
CA LYS A 217 1.35 -16.65 5.27
C LYS A 217 -0.11 -16.44 4.88
N LEU A 218 -0.84 -15.59 5.63
CA LEU A 218 -2.22 -15.24 5.34
C LEU A 218 -2.37 -14.45 4.03
N ALA A 219 -1.52 -13.46 3.77
CA ALA A 219 -1.54 -12.69 2.52
C ALA A 219 -1.23 -13.58 1.29
N CYS A 220 -0.43 -14.63 1.46
CA CYS A 220 -0.21 -15.65 0.43
C CYS A 220 -1.31 -16.72 0.37
N ASN A 221 -2.33 -16.65 1.24
CA ASN A 221 -3.36 -17.67 1.44
C ASN A 221 -2.77 -19.09 1.65
N SER A 222 -1.64 -19.17 2.36
CA SER A 222 -0.94 -20.42 2.63
C SER A 222 -1.70 -21.27 3.65
N SER A 223 -1.80 -22.58 3.40
CA SER A 223 -2.36 -23.53 4.36
C SER A 223 -1.55 -23.62 5.66
N ALA A 224 -0.25 -23.25 5.62
CA ALA A 224 0.63 -23.23 6.80
C ALA A 224 0.36 -22.06 7.78
N ALA A 225 -0.66 -21.23 7.50
CA ALA A 225 -1.08 -20.14 8.37
C ALA A 225 -1.96 -20.61 9.54
N SER A 226 -2.74 -21.68 9.34
CA SER A 226 -3.63 -22.26 10.36
C SER A 226 -4.03 -23.66 9.94
N ASP A 227 -3.96 -24.62 10.87
CA ASP A 227 -4.42 -25.99 10.63
C ASP A 227 -5.92 -26.06 10.35
N VAL A 228 -6.70 -25.15 10.95
CA VAL A 228 -8.14 -25.03 10.68
C VAL A 228 -8.35 -24.57 9.25
N GLN A 229 -7.55 -23.61 8.77
CA GLN A 229 -7.59 -23.18 7.38
C GLN A 229 -7.18 -24.32 6.43
N ALA A 230 -6.12 -25.06 6.75
CA ALA A 230 -5.68 -26.22 5.97
C ALA A 230 -6.78 -27.29 5.87
N LEU A 231 -7.45 -27.60 6.98
CA LEU A 231 -8.54 -28.56 7.03
C LEU A 231 -9.75 -28.08 6.23
N ARG A 232 -10.16 -26.81 6.36
CA ARG A 232 -11.23 -26.22 5.55
C ARG A 232 -10.89 -26.24 4.06
N GLN A 233 -9.66 -25.90 3.69
CA GLN A 233 -9.19 -25.97 2.30
C GLN A 233 -9.22 -27.42 1.76
N ALA A 234 -8.77 -28.39 2.55
CA ALA A 234 -8.78 -29.81 2.17
C ALA A 234 -10.19 -30.38 2.02
N ALA A 235 -11.07 -30.10 2.99
CA ALA A 235 -12.49 -30.50 2.93
C ALA A 235 -13.19 -29.89 1.71
N ALA A 236 -12.84 -28.66 1.35
CA ALA A 236 -13.46 -28.01 0.21
C ALA A 236 -12.90 -28.52 -1.14
N ALA A 237 -11.63 -28.93 -1.18
CA ALA A 237 -11.03 -29.59 -2.34
C ALA A 237 -11.67 -30.97 -2.61
N SER A 238 -11.97 -31.75 -1.57
CA SER A 238 -12.61 -33.07 -1.73
C SER A 238 -14.07 -32.98 -2.20
N VAL A 239 -14.79 -31.92 -1.82
CA VAL A 239 -16.14 -31.64 -2.34
C VAL A 239 -16.09 -31.20 -3.81
N SER A 240 -15.04 -30.47 -4.21
CA SER A 240 -14.88 -30.00 -5.60
C SER A 240 -14.59 -31.15 -6.58
N SER A 241 -13.84 -32.18 -6.17
CA SER A 241 -13.54 -33.33 -7.04
C SER A 241 -14.76 -34.18 -7.38
N ASN A 242 -15.81 -34.16 -6.55
CA ASN A 242 -17.03 -34.95 -6.75
C ASN A 242 -18.17 -34.21 -7.48
N LYS A 243 -17.97 -32.93 -7.85
CA LYS A 243 -19.06 -32.09 -8.37
C LYS A 243 -18.84 -31.64 -9.82
N ARG A 244 -18.86 -32.59 -10.76
CA ARG A 244 -19.26 -32.28 -12.15
C ARG A 244 -20.76 -31.92 -12.12
N ARG A 245 -21.08 -30.65 -12.43
CA ARG A 245 -22.44 -30.11 -12.64
C ARG A 245 -23.37 -30.14 -11.42
N THR A 246 -23.33 -29.12 -10.56
CA THR A 246 -24.55 -28.52 -9.99
C THR A 246 -24.22 -27.16 -9.40
N THR A 247 -24.86 -26.12 -9.92
CA THR A 247 -24.77 -24.71 -9.54
C THR A 247 -25.42 -24.46 -8.18
N ASN A 248 -24.79 -24.90 -7.08
CA ASN A 248 -25.28 -24.57 -5.74
C ASN A 248 -24.35 -23.55 -5.07
N ALA A 249 -24.85 -22.32 -4.98
CA ALA A 249 -24.23 -21.14 -4.36
C ALA A 249 -23.84 -21.31 -2.88
N SER A 250 -24.32 -22.36 -2.19
CA SER A 250 -24.05 -22.61 -0.77
C SER A 250 -22.58 -23.00 -0.49
N SER A 251 -21.91 -23.73 -1.39
CA SER A 251 -20.48 -24.08 -1.20
C SER A 251 -19.54 -22.87 -1.27
N ASN A 252 -19.95 -21.78 -1.93
CA ASN A 252 -19.11 -20.58 -2.08
C ASN A 252 -18.99 -19.77 -0.78
N ASN A 253 -19.91 -19.90 0.17
CA ASN A 253 -19.84 -19.17 1.44
C ASN A 253 -18.74 -19.74 2.35
N ALA A 254 -18.57 -21.06 2.41
CA ALA A 254 -17.48 -21.69 3.19
C ALA A 254 -16.08 -21.26 2.72
N PHE A 255 -15.92 -20.92 1.43
CA PHE A 255 -14.67 -20.39 0.87
C PHE A 255 -14.50 -18.88 1.04
N LYS A 256 -15.56 -18.15 1.38
CA LYS A 256 -15.52 -16.70 1.57
C LYS A 256 -14.96 -16.33 2.95
N ASP A 257 -15.12 -17.25 3.92
CA ASP A 257 -14.77 -17.02 5.32
C ASP A 257 -13.37 -17.57 5.70
N LEU A 258 -12.54 -17.90 4.71
CA LEU A 258 -11.14 -18.26 4.97
C LEU A 258 -10.35 -17.00 5.30
N THR A 259 -9.75 -16.94 6.49
CA THR A 259 -8.97 -15.79 6.95
C THR A 259 -7.89 -15.37 5.95
N GLY A 260 -7.12 -16.33 5.42
CA GLY A 260 -6.12 -16.03 4.39
C GLY A 260 -6.69 -15.37 3.14
N ARG A 261 -7.91 -15.72 2.73
CA ARG A 261 -8.59 -15.07 1.60
C ARG A 261 -9.03 -13.66 1.93
N ILE A 262 -9.63 -13.43 3.10
CA ILE A 262 -10.07 -12.10 3.55
C ILE A 262 -8.87 -11.14 3.61
N VAL A 263 -7.77 -11.59 4.22
CA VAL A 263 -6.52 -10.82 4.30
C VAL A 263 -5.98 -10.51 2.90
N ARG A 264 -5.84 -11.52 2.05
CA ARG A 264 -5.35 -11.34 0.68
C ARG A 264 -6.23 -10.39 -0.13
N ASP A 265 -7.53 -10.60 -0.14
CA ASP A 265 -8.48 -9.78 -0.90
C ASP A 265 -8.47 -8.32 -0.45
N SER A 266 -8.24 -8.07 0.85
CA SER A 266 -8.07 -6.71 1.41
C SER A 266 -6.82 -6.02 0.87
N PHE A 267 -5.66 -6.71 0.89
CA PHE A 267 -4.40 -6.15 0.37
C PHE A 267 -4.38 -6.04 -1.17
N ASP A 268 -5.01 -6.97 -1.88
CA ASP A 268 -5.22 -6.88 -3.34
C ASP A 268 -6.20 -5.73 -3.67
N GLY A 269 -7.18 -5.47 -2.80
CA GLY A 269 -8.04 -4.28 -2.84
C GLY A 269 -7.25 -2.99 -2.70
N LEU A 270 -6.42 -2.88 -1.65
CA LEU A 270 -5.55 -1.73 -1.44
C LEU A 270 -4.61 -1.48 -2.63
N SER A 271 -3.99 -2.53 -3.17
CA SER A 271 -3.10 -2.43 -4.32
C SER A 271 -3.81 -1.84 -5.55
N ARG A 272 -5.06 -2.28 -5.81
CA ARG A 272 -5.90 -1.73 -6.88
C ARG A 272 -6.26 -0.27 -6.65
N SER A 273 -6.63 0.10 -5.42
CA SER A 273 -6.96 1.49 -5.05
C SER A 273 -5.74 2.40 -5.24
N MET A 274 -4.56 1.96 -4.80
CA MET A 274 -3.30 2.68 -4.98
C MET A 274 -2.93 2.84 -6.46
N ASP A 275 -3.15 1.81 -7.28
CA ASP A 275 -2.94 1.86 -8.73
C ASP A 275 -3.88 2.85 -9.43
N ILE A 276 -5.13 2.95 -8.98
CA ILE A 276 -6.10 3.94 -9.49
C ILE A 276 -5.66 5.34 -9.10
N LEU A 277 -5.35 5.57 -7.82
CA LEU A 277 -4.89 6.86 -7.33
C LEU A 277 -3.63 7.30 -8.06
N ALA A 278 -2.64 6.42 -8.21
CA ALA A 278 -1.40 6.76 -8.89
C ALA A 278 -1.57 7.04 -10.38
N ARG A 279 -2.53 6.39 -11.06
CA ARG A 279 -2.87 6.75 -12.46
C ARG A 279 -3.49 8.15 -12.56
N ARG A 280 -4.25 8.57 -11.54
CA ARG A 280 -4.89 9.90 -11.48
C ARG A 280 -3.92 10.99 -11.02
N ALA A 281 -3.05 10.68 -10.05
CA ALA A 281 -2.04 11.57 -9.51
C ALA A 281 -0.79 11.68 -10.39
N GLY A 282 -0.52 10.67 -11.21
CA GLY A 282 0.63 10.62 -12.12
C GLY A 282 1.95 10.41 -11.37
N ILE A 283 2.99 11.11 -11.81
CA ILE A 283 4.35 11.09 -11.24
C ILE A 283 4.70 12.41 -10.51
N GLY A 284 3.68 13.20 -10.20
CA GLY A 284 3.81 14.54 -9.64
C GLY A 284 4.22 15.58 -10.69
N GLY A 285 4.10 16.86 -10.32
CA GLY A 285 4.39 18.00 -11.21
C GLY A 285 3.14 18.63 -11.84
N GLY A 286 3.35 19.69 -12.62
CA GLY A 286 2.27 20.40 -13.29
C GLY A 286 1.61 19.55 -14.37
N TRP A 287 0.29 19.50 -14.40
CA TRP A 287 -0.43 18.88 -15.50
C TRP A 287 -0.64 19.88 -16.64
N GLN A 288 -0.86 19.39 -17.85
CA GLN A 288 -1.30 20.22 -18.96
C GLN A 288 -2.81 20.12 -19.09
N ASP A 289 -3.46 21.12 -18.53
CA ASP A 289 -4.90 21.28 -18.63
C ASP A 289 -5.20 21.96 -19.97
N ASN A 290 -5.67 21.16 -20.92
CA ASN A 290 -6.13 21.67 -22.22
C ASN A 290 -7.44 22.44 -22.08
N ASP A 291 -8.12 22.32 -20.95
CA ASP A 291 -9.43 22.91 -20.66
C ASP A 291 -9.44 23.57 -19.28
N LYS A 292 -10.23 24.63 -19.12
CA LYS A 292 -10.33 25.43 -17.89
C LYS A 292 -10.87 24.62 -16.71
N ASP A 293 -11.67 23.59 -16.98
CA ASP A 293 -12.25 22.71 -15.96
C ASP A 293 -11.44 21.43 -15.71
N ALA A 294 -10.41 21.15 -16.52
CA ALA A 294 -9.63 19.92 -16.42
C ALA A 294 -8.90 19.80 -15.07
N SER A 295 -8.46 20.91 -14.49
CA SER A 295 -7.85 20.95 -13.15
C SER A 295 -8.83 20.51 -12.07
N LYS A 296 -10.02 21.11 -12.04
CA LYS A 296 -11.08 20.81 -11.06
C LYS A 296 -11.59 19.38 -11.18
N LEU A 297 -11.78 18.88 -12.41
CA LEU A 297 -12.20 17.50 -12.64
C LEU A 297 -11.14 16.50 -12.17
N ARG A 298 -9.86 16.79 -12.39
CA ARG A 298 -8.76 15.98 -11.88
C ARG A 298 -8.69 16.00 -10.36
N GLU A 299 -8.79 17.16 -9.72
CA GLU A 299 -8.82 17.28 -8.26
C GLU A 299 -9.95 16.44 -7.66
N ARG A 300 -11.17 16.53 -8.22
CA ARG A 300 -12.29 15.69 -7.79
C ARG A 300 -12.02 14.20 -7.98
N ALA A 301 -11.42 13.81 -9.10
CA ALA A 301 -11.07 12.42 -9.36
C ALA A 301 -9.96 11.90 -8.43
N ILE A 302 -8.98 12.73 -8.10
CA ILE A 302 -7.92 12.41 -7.14
C ILE A 302 -8.54 12.26 -5.74
N GLY A 303 -9.34 13.21 -5.28
CA GLY A 303 -9.97 13.16 -3.95
C GLY A 303 -10.85 11.93 -3.76
N SER A 304 -11.68 11.59 -4.76
CA SER A 304 -12.45 10.33 -4.73
C SER A 304 -11.55 9.08 -4.62
N ALA A 305 -10.41 9.04 -5.31
CA ALA A 305 -9.48 7.93 -5.17
C ALA A 305 -8.74 7.94 -3.81
N CYS A 306 -8.48 9.12 -3.24
CA CYS A 306 -7.91 9.25 -1.90
C CYS A 306 -8.86 8.66 -0.85
N THR A 307 -10.17 8.89 -0.96
CA THR A 307 -11.17 8.28 -0.04
C THR A 307 -11.17 6.74 -0.12
N ASP A 308 -11.10 6.19 -1.32
CA ASP A 308 -11.02 4.72 -1.53
C ASP A 308 -9.74 4.14 -0.93
N VAL A 309 -8.61 4.83 -1.16
CA VAL A 309 -7.29 4.45 -0.63
C VAL A 309 -7.27 4.56 0.89
N ARG A 310 -7.80 5.64 1.49
CA ARG A 310 -7.92 5.82 2.95
C ARG A 310 -8.64 4.63 3.58
N THR A 311 -9.83 4.31 3.08
CA THR A 311 -10.66 3.21 3.62
C THR A 311 -9.92 1.87 3.54
N SER A 312 -9.26 1.63 2.39
CA SER A 312 -8.46 0.42 2.19
C SER A 312 -7.23 0.38 3.10
N LEU A 313 -6.54 1.51 3.29
CA LEU A 313 -5.38 1.65 4.16
C LEU A 313 -5.74 1.41 5.62
N MET A 314 -6.81 2.04 6.12
CA MET A 314 -7.28 1.84 7.50
C MET A 314 -7.57 0.36 7.77
N THR A 315 -8.29 -0.29 6.87
CA THR A 315 -8.60 -1.73 6.98
C THR A 315 -7.32 -2.58 6.97
N CYS A 316 -6.39 -2.32 6.04
CA CYS A 316 -5.14 -3.07 5.94
C CYS A 316 -4.19 -2.80 7.12
N CYS A 317 -4.19 -1.60 7.68
CA CYS A 317 -3.46 -1.26 8.91
C CYS A 317 -4.01 -2.06 10.09
N GLY A 318 -5.34 -2.16 10.21
CA GLY A 318 -5.97 -3.02 11.21
C GLY A 318 -5.57 -4.48 11.08
N ILE A 319 -5.66 -5.03 9.87
CA ILE A 319 -5.24 -6.41 9.58
C ILE A 319 -3.75 -6.62 9.91
N ALA A 320 -2.88 -5.69 9.50
CA ALA A 320 -1.45 -5.76 9.76
C ALA A 320 -1.10 -5.60 11.25
N ALA A 321 -1.87 -4.80 11.99
CA ALA A 321 -1.71 -4.68 13.42
C ALA A 321 -2.16 -5.95 14.15
N VAL A 322 -3.29 -6.56 13.77
CA VAL A 322 -3.78 -7.80 14.40
C VAL A 322 -2.86 -9.00 14.08
N TYR A 323 -2.66 -9.34 12.81
CA TYR A 323 -1.89 -10.55 12.42
C TYR A 323 -0.38 -10.33 12.27
N GLY A 324 0.07 -9.08 12.33
CA GLY A 324 1.48 -8.72 12.31
C GLY A 324 1.98 -8.42 13.71
N VAL A 325 1.79 -7.19 14.17
CA VAL A 325 2.36 -6.71 15.44
C VAL A 325 1.73 -7.39 16.65
N GLY A 326 0.41 -7.49 16.69
CA GLY A 326 -0.37 -8.09 17.78
C GLY A 326 -0.09 -9.59 17.92
N ALA A 327 -0.08 -10.32 16.83
CA ALA A 327 0.32 -11.73 16.82
C ALA A 327 1.74 -11.96 17.38
N ILE A 328 2.70 -11.08 17.05
CA ILE A 328 4.06 -11.14 17.61
C ILE A 328 4.02 -10.84 19.11
N ALA A 329 3.32 -9.77 19.52
CA ALA A 329 3.25 -9.35 20.92
C ALA A 329 2.63 -10.45 21.80
N LEU A 330 1.53 -11.06 21.34
CA LEU A 330 0.89 -12.19 22.01
C LEU A 330 1.85 -13.40 22.11
N GLY A 331 2.59 -13.70 21.03
CA GLY A 331 3.55 -14.81 21.04
C GLY A 331 4.72 -14.58 21.98
N VAL A 332 5.22 -13.35 22.07
CA VAL A 332 6.27 -12.97 23.02
C VAL A 332 5.76 -13.03 24.46
N ALA A 333 4.53 -12.59 24.72
CA ALA A 333 3.95 -12.57 26.06
C ALA A 333 3.62 -13.97 26.60
N SER A 334 3.11 -14.87 25.74
CA SER A 334 2.68 -16.21 26.14
C SER A 334 3.74 -17.30 25.96
N GLY A 335 4.75 -17.05 25.11
CA GLY A 335 5.70 -18.07 24.66
C GLY A 335 5.13 -19.07 23.65
N VAL A 336 3.90 -18.85 23.15
CA VAL A 336 3.20 -19.73 22.20
C VAL A 336 2.90 -18.96 20.91
N ASP A 337 3.11 -19.56 19.75
CA ASP A 337 2.81 -18.90 18.48
C ASP A 337 1.31 -18.62 18.31
N ALA A 338 0.98 -17.36 17.99
CA ALA A 338 -0.37 -16.97 17.64
C ALA A 338 -0.81 -17.57 16.30
N SER A 339 -2.06 -18.03 16.23
CA SER A 339 -2.64 -18.65 15.04
C SER A 339 -3.97 -18.00 14.66
N ALA A 340 -4.24 -17.96 13.36
CA ALA A 340 -5.54 -17.58 12.85
C ALA A 340 -6.57 -18.70 13.10
N ASP A 341 -7.86 -18.32 13.15
CA ASP A 341 -9.04 -19.20 13.20
C ASP A 341 -9.25 -20.03 14.48
N ILE A 342 -8.29 -20.04 15.43
CA ILE A 342 -8.44 -20.80 16.69
C ILE A 342 -9.53 -20.20 17.58
N ALA A 343 -9.70 -18.89 17.54
CA ALA A 343 -10.73 -18.15 18.28
C ALA A 343 -12.10 -18.11 17.57
N GLY A 344 -12.27 -18.85 16.47
CA GLY A 344 -13.54 -18.94 15.74
C GLY A 344 -13.61 -18.04 14.48
N GLY A 345 -14.83 -17.66 14.11
CA GLY A 345 -15.13 -16.85 12.92
C GLY A 345 -15.09 -15.33 13.17
N ILE A 346 -15.61 -14.57 12.22
CA ILE A 346 -15.76 -13.11 12.36
C ILE A 346 -16.70 -12.81 13.52
N MET A 347 -16.31 -11.89 14.41
CA MET A 347 -17.15 -11.45 15.52
C MET A 347 -18.10 -10.34 15.09
N ASP A 348 -19.41 -10.52 15.33
CA ASP A 348 -20.42 -9.52 15.00
C ASP A 348 -20.48 -8.40 16.06
N HIS A 349 -20.70 -7.15 15.63
CA HIS A 349 -20.85 -6.00 16.54
C HIS A 349 -22.00 -6.15 17.54
N LYS A 350 -23.01 -6.96 17.21
CA LYS A 350 -24.19 -7.15 18.07
C LYS A 350 -23.90 -8.01 19.30
N SER A 351 -22.88 -8.87 19.24
CA SER A 351 -22.50 -9.75 20.36
C SER A 351 -21.64 -9.07 21.43
N THR A 352 -20.99 -7.94 21.10
CA THR A 352 -20.11 -7.20 21.99
C THR A 352 -20.80 -5.93 22.46
N GLY A 353 -21.79 -6.06 23.35
CA GLY A 353 -22.49 -4.92 23.93
C GLY A 353 -21.49 -3.94 24.56
N SER A 354 -21.52 -2.67 24.13
CA SER A 354 -20.84 -1.49 24.70
C SER A 354 -19.69 -0.83 23.91
N TYR A 355 -19.25 -1.34 22.76
CA TYR A 355 -18.21 -0.63 21.99
C TYR A 355 -18.82 0.23 20.88
N ASP A 356 -18.64 1.56 20.97
CA ASP A 356 -19.05 2.55 19.97
C ASP A 356 -18.29 2.43 18.62
N HIS A 357 -17.43 1.43 18.47
CA HIS A 357 -16.57 1.25 17.30
C HIS A 357 -16.75 -0.14 16.67
N ALA A 358 -16.99 -0.14 15.37
CA ALA A 358 -17.05 -1.34 14.55
C ALA A 358 -15.68 -2.06 14.57
N LEU A 359 -15.64 -3.25 15.19
CA LEU A 359 -14.57 -4.25 15.01
C LEU A 359 -14.31 -4.53 13.51
N LEU A 360 -13.09 -4.91 13.19
CA LEU A 360 -12.74 -5.36 11.85
C LEU A 360 -13.48 -6.66 11.53
N SER A 361 -14.01 -6.76 10.31
CA SER A 361 -14.66 -7.97 9.79
C SER A 361 -13.64 -9.06 9.40
N ILE A 362 -12.78 -9.42 10.35
CA ILE A 362 -11.76 -10.47 10.23
C ILE A 362 -11.85 -11.41 11.44
N PRO A 363 -11.57 -12.71 11.27
CA PRO A 363 -11.52 -13.62 12.41
C PRO A 363 -10.42 -13.22 13.40
N PRO A 364 -10.64 -13.25 14.71
CA PRO A 364 -9.62 -12.88 15.68
C PRO A 364 -8.39 -13.79 15.58
N VAL A 365 -7.21 -13.24 15.82
CA VAL A 365 -6.01 -14.04 16.04
C VAL A 365 -6.04 -14.59 17.46
N GLY A 366 -5.69 -15.85 17.66
CA GLY A 366 -5.83 -16.52 18.96
C GLY A 366 -4.54 -17.17 19.43
N ILE A 367 -4.37 -17.24 20.75
CA ILE A 367 -3.42 -18.14 21.42
C ILE A 367 -4.20 -19.08 22.31
N LEU A 368 -3.88 -20.38 22.21
CA LEU A 368 -4.45 -21.40 23.07
C LEU A 368 -3.81 -21.30 24.46
N LEU A 369 -4.62 -20.99 25.48
CA LEU A 369 -4.20 -20.96 26.88
C LEU A 369 -4.33 -22.34 27.51
N ASN A 370 -5.54 -22.91 27.45
CA ASN A 370 -5.86 -24.23 27.99
C ASN A 370 -6.73 -25.02 27.02
N GLN A 371 -6.63 -26.34 27.09
CA GLN A 371 -7.49 -27.25 26.35
C GLN A 371 -7.94 -28.38 27.28
N SER A 372 -9.24 -28.63 27.33
CA SER A 372 -9.84 -29.70 28.13
C SER A 372 -10.80 -30.53 27.28
N LEU A 373 -11.00 -31.78 27.69
CA LEU A 373 -12.02 -32.67 27.12
C LEU A 373 -13.25 -32.60 28.02
N ALA A 374 -14.37 -32.14 27.48
CA ALA A 374 -15.64 -32.09 28.16
C ALA A 374 -16.59 -33.15 27.60
N GLU A 375 -17.20 -33.95 28.47
CA GLU A 375 -18.32 -34.84 28.08
C GLU A 375 -19.62 -34.04 28.13
N LYS A 376 -20.21 -33.73 26.97
CA LYS A 376 -21.54 -33.14 26.89
C LYS A 376 -22.58 -34.22 26.62
N LYS A 377 -23.64 -34.25 27.42
CA LYS A 377 -24.81 -35.09 27.15
C LYS A 377 -25.63 -34.39 26.07
N VAL A 378 -25.85 -35.06 24.93
CA VAL A 378 -26.77 -34.56 23.91
C VAL A 378 -28.19 -34.67 24.47
N GLY A 379 -28.87 -33.53 24.70
CA GLY A 379 -30.25 -33.53 25.21
C GLY A 379 -30.77 -32.30 25.96
N ASP A 380 -30.12 -31.12 25.93
CA ASP A 380 -30.66 -29.92 26.63
C ASP A 380 -31.78 -29.18 25.87
N THR A 381 -32.17 -29.65 24.69
CA THR A 381 -33.47 -29.29 24.08
C THR A 381 -34.43 -30.45 24.27
N ILE A 382 -35.21 -30.37 25.36
CA ILE A 382 -36.27 -31.31 25.70
C ILE A 382 -37.38 -31.16 24.66
N THR A 383 -37.39 -32.03 23.64
CA THR A 383 -38.62 -32.40 22.94
C THR A 383 -39.11 -33.73 23.50
N GLN A 384 -40.41 -33.79 23.77
CA GLN A 384 -41.07 -34.74 24.68
C GLN A 384 -41.09 -36.21 24.19
N ASP A 385 -40.41 -36.55 23.09
CA ASP A 385 -40.47 -37.86 22.42
C ASP A 385 -39.25 -38.78 22.64
N ASP A 386 -38.18 -38.35 23.31
CA ASP A 386 -36.91 -39.11 23.42
C ASP A 386 -36.83 -40.07 24.64
N LEU A 387 -37.90 -40.82 24.92
CA LEU A 387 -37.93 -41.75 26.06
C LEU A 387 -37.27 -43.12 25.82
N LEU A 388 -36.64 -43.36 24.66
CA LEU A 388 -36.10 -44.68 24.31
C LEU A 388 -34.68 -44.72 23.71
N ASP A 389 -33.99 -43.61 23.50
CA ASP A 389 -32.65 -43.66 22.89
C ASP A 389 -31.54 -43.42 23.94
N GLU A 390 -30.58 -44.33 23.99
CA GLU A 390 -29.44 -44.25 24.89
C GLU A 390 -28.72 -42.92 24.71
N ARG A 391 -28.62 -42.15 25.79
CA ARG A 391 -27.94 -40.84 25.87
C ARG A 391 -26.58 -40.90 25.18
N ARG A 392 -26.49 -40.44 23.93
CA ARG A 392 -25.21 -40.27 23.23
C ARG A 392 -24.40 -39.21 23.98
N LYS A 393 -23.39 -39.66 24.73
CA LYS A 393 -22.35 -38.79 25.25
C LYS A 393 -21.49 -38.36 24.08
N VAL A 394 -21.39 -37.05 23.86
CA VAL A 394 -20.46 -36.49 22.87
C VAL A 394 -19.32 -35.86 23.66
N THR A 395 -18.10 -36.32 23.39
CA THR A 395 -16.88 -35.68 23.88
C THR A 395 -16.58 -34.48 22.99
N ILE A 396 -16.61 -33.28 23.58
CA ILE A 396 -16.29 -32.01 22.94
C ILE A 396 -14.94 -31.55 23.47
N VAL A 397 -14.12 -30.96 22.61
CA VAL A 397 -12.88 -30.31 23.03
C VAL A 397 -13.19 -28.86 23.32
N GLU A 398 -13.03 -28.45 24.57
CA GLU A 398 -13.14 -27.05 24.98
C GLU A 398 -11.75 -26.42 25.03
N ARG A 399 -11.65 -25.21 24.50
CA ARG A 399 -10.40 -24.45 24.41
C ARG A 399 -10.61 -23.08 25.02
N GLU A 400 -9.76 -22.72 25.95
CA GLU A 400 -9.62 -21.35 26.42
C GLU A 400 -8.60 -20.66 25.53
N VAL A 401 -9.03 -19.61 24.85
CA VAL A 401 -8.26 -18.90 23.82
C VAL A 401 -8.24 -17.43 24.17
N LEU A 402 -7.04 -16.86 24.29
CA LEU A 402 -6.89 -15.42 24.28
C LEU A 402 -6.98 -14.95 22.83
N ALA A 403 -8.06 -14.25 22.50
CA ALA A 403 -8.36 -13.77 21.16
C ALA A 403 -8.05 -12.27 21.05
N LEU A 404 -7.53 -11.86 19.90
CA LEU A 404 -7.21 -10.48 19.59
C LEU A 404 -7.84 -10.09 18.26
N THR A 405 -8.55 -8.96 18.26
CA THR A 405 -9.03 -8.30 17.05
C THR A 405 -8.72 -6.81 17.14
N GLY A 406 -9.10 -6.05 16.11
CA GLY A 406 -8.92 -4.61 16.08
C GLY A 406 -10.21 -3.89 15.71
N SER A 407 -10.30 -2.62 16.08
CA SER A 407 -11.24 -1.66 15.52
C SER A 407 -10.46 -0.50 14.95
N VAL A 408 -10.91 0.05 13.82
CA VAL A 408 -10.22 1.15 13.15
C VAL A 408 -11.19 2.27 12.89
N ASN A 409 -10.86 3.47 13.34
CA ASN A 409 -11.61 4.67 13.08
C ASN A 409 -10.64 5.85 12.79
N ASP A 410 -11.21 7.03 12.59
CA ASP A 410 -10.44 8.22 12.26
C ASP A 410 -9.57 8.74 13.41
N SER A 411 -9.87 8.36 14.66
CA SER A 411 -9.12 8.80 15.84
C SER A 411 -8.02 7.83 16.25
N ALA A 412 -8.22 6.53 16.08
CA ALA A 412 -7.31 5.50 16.57
C ALA A 412 -7.42 4.16 15.82
N LEU A 413 -6.33 3.41 15.94
CA LEU A 413 -6.26 1.99 15.67
C LEU A 413 -6.20 1.27 17.03
N THR A 414 -7.31 0.63 17.44
CA THR A 414 -7.39 -0.01 18.76
C THR A 414 -7.36 -1.53 18.59
N LEU A 415 -6.52 -2.20 19.37
CA LEU A 415 -6.50 -3.66 19.49
C LEU A 415 -7.28 -4.07 20.75
N HIS A 416 -8.12 -5.08 20.62
CA HIS A 416 -9.00 -5.56 21.68
C HIS A 416 -8.68 -7.03 21.96
N CYS A 417 -8.43 -7.35 23.23
CA CYS A 417 -8.21 -8.71 23.71
C CYS A 417 -9.49 -9.25 24.35
N PHE A 418 -9.79 -10.53 24.10
CA PHE A 418 -10.95 -11.22 24.63
C PHE A 418 -10.55 -12.59 25.15
N ASP A 419 -11.10 -12.98 26.29
CA ASP A 419 -11.07 -14.36 26.73
C ASP A 419 -12.22 -15.12 26.06
N VAL A 420 -11.88 -16.03 25.14
CA VAL A 420 -12.84 -16.76 24.33
C VAL A 420 -12.78 -18.23 24.68
N THR A 421 -13.94 -18.83 24.92
CA THR A 421 -14.09 -20.28 25.01
C THR A 421 -14.57 -20.81 23.65
N ALA A 422 -13.69 -21.56 22.98
CA ALA A 422 -13.98 -22.17 21.69
C ALA A 422 -14.27 -23.67 21.88
N GLN A 423 -15.37 -24.14 21.29
CA GLN A 423 -15.73 -25.55 21.26
C GLN A 423 -15.39 -26.14 19.89
N LEU A 424 -14.64 -27.24 19.88
CA LEU A 424 -14.41 -28.03 18.68
C LEU A 424 -15.38 -29.21 18.70
N ASP A 425 -16.36 -29.18 17.80
CA ASP A 425 -17.23 -30.33 17.58
C ASP A 425 -16.41 -31.49 17.01
N SER A 426 -16.54 -32.66 17.62
CA SER A 426 -15.91 -33.88 17.12
C SER A 426 -16.42 -34.19 15.71
N PRO A 427 -15.56 -34.56 14.74
CA PRO A 427 -15.96 -34.87 13.37
C PRO A 427 -16.86 -36.11 13.21
N SER A 428 -17.29 -36.74 14.32
CA SER A 428 -18.08 -37.97 14.33
C SER A 428 -19.57 -37.80 14.03
N SER A 429 -20.05 -36.61 13.63
CA SER A 429 -21.47 -36.38 13.28
C SER A 429 -21.77 -36.31 11.77
N GLY A 430 -20.78 -36.61 10.91
CA GLY A 430 -20.97 -36.69 9.47
C GLY A 430 -21.11 -38.12 8.96
N THR A 431 -22.32 -38.68 9.00
CA THR A 431 -22.75 -39.80 8.14
C THR A 431 -24.05 -39.44 7.44
#